data_AF-A0A9Y2AJS2-F1
#
_entry.id   AF-A0A9Y2AJS2-F1
#
_cell.length_a   1.000
_cell.length_b   1.000
_cell.length_c   1.000
_cell.angle_alpha   90.00
_cell.angle_beta   90.00
_cell.angle_gamma   90.00
#
_symmetry.space_group_name_H-M   'P 1'
#
loop_
_entity.id
_entity.type
_entity.pdbx_description
1 polymer ?
#
loop_
_entity_poly.entity_id
_entity_poly.type
_entity_poly.pdbx_seq_one_letter_code
_entity_poly.pdbx_strand_id
1 'polypeptide(L)'
;MKIHLKKWIISFLVVCFAITGMAPVALAYSNGKGHNGHKYEKHGNRYDRGERDRFVLKHLNVSQKVLDYARRNKMTMRDIMIAKRIAEKSPRIGVIDVLKLRKKGHTYRSIANRYQVRWDNFDDDVNNSHNNIVRDAIKIGLVIWALDELLN
;
A
#
# COMPACT_ATOMS: atom_id res chain seq x y z
N MET A 1 20.50 -25.29 42.28
CA MET A 1 21.41 -26.11 41.44
C MET A 1 20.55 -27.12 40.69
N LYS A 2 20.49 -27.23 39.36
CA LYS A 2 21.34 -26.77 38.28
C LYS A 2 20.47 -26.40 37.07
N ILE A 3 20.84 -25.31 36.42
CA ILE A 3 20.47 -24.93 35.06
C ILE A 3 21.14 -25.93 34.10
N HIS A 4 20.59 -26.06 32.89
CA HIS A 4 21.19 -26.54 31.62
C HIS A 4 20.61 -27.84 31.04
N LEU A 5 19.94 -27.69 29.88
CA LEU A 5 20.23 -28.49 28.67
C LEU A 5 19.72 -27.72 27.43
N LYS A 6 20.61 -27.03 26.72
CA LYS A 6 21.07 -27.28 25.32
C LYS A 6 19.96 -27.16 24.26
N LYS A 7 19.92 -26.07 23.47
CA LYS A 7 20.67 -25.82 22.21
C LYS A 7 20.35 -26.80 21.06
N TRP A 8 19.52 -26.35 20.11
CA TRP A 8 19.47 -26.69 18.67
C TRP A 8 18.77 -25.49 17.99
N ILE A 9 19.43 -24.49 17.35
CA ILE A 9 19.99 -24.42 15.97
C ILE A 9 19.05 -25.13 14.99
N ILE A 10 18.42 -24.44 14.02
CA ILE A 10 18.88 -24.27 12.62
C ILE A 10 17.96 -23.19 11.98
N SER A 11 18.46 -22.00 11.63
CA SER A 11 18.87 -21.56 10.28
C SER A 11 17.80 -21.78 9.19
N PHE A 12 16.96 -20.76 8.92
CA PHE A 12 16.08 -20.75 7.74
C PHE A 12 16.80 -20.11 6.56
N LEU A 13 16.94 -20.92 5.53
CA LEU A 13 17.75 -20.75 4.33
C LEU A 13 17.18 -19.69 3.38
N VAL A 14 18.10 -18.92 2.80
CA VAL A 14 17.96 -18.04 1.65
C VAL A 14 17.50 -18.86 0.43
N VAL A 15 16.37 -18.49 -0.17
CA VAL A 15 15.90 -19.08 -1.43
C VAL A 15 16.57 -18.33 -2.59
N CYS A 16 17.65 -18.92 -3.11
CA CYS A 16 18.21 -18.58 -4.41
C CYS A 16 17.35 -19.21 -5.52
N PHE A 17 16.71 -18.39 -6.35
CA PHE A 17 16.18 -18.83 -7.63
C PHE A 17 17.29 -18.79 -8.68
N ALA A 18 17.81 -19.97 -9.02
CA ALA A 18 18.56 -20.19 -10.25
C ALA A 18 17.56 -20.52 -11.36
N ILE A 19 17.55 -19.74 -12.44
CA ILE A 19 16.92 -20.11 -13.70
C ILE A 19 18.05 -20.37 -14.71
N THR A 20 18.34 -21.64 -14.93
CA THR A 20 19.13 -22.13 -16.05
C THR A 20 18.27 -23.04 -16.90
N GLY A 21 18.06 -22.64 -18.15
CA GLY A 21 17.45 -23.44 -19.20
C GLY A 21 17.88 -22.86 -20.55
N MET A 22 18.90 -23.46 -21.16
CA MET A 22 19.50 -23.08 -22.44
C MET A 22 18.64 -23.51 -23.63
N ALA A 23 18.64 -22.72 -24.72
CA ALA A 23 19.04 -23.18 -26.05
C ALA A 23 19.20 -21.99 -27.05
N PRO A 24 20.24 -21.98 -27.90
CA PRO A 24 20.54 -20.90 -28.86
C PRO A 24 20.08 -21.25 -30.28
N VAL A 25 19.43 -20.34 -31.02
CA VAL A 25 19.28 -20.49 -32.49
C VAL A 25 19.28 -19.13 -33.21
N ALA A 26 20.28 -19.00 -34.09
CA ALA A 26 20.36 -18.19 -35.31
C ALA A 26 20.38 -16.64 -35.24
N LEU A 27 21.60 -16.11 -35.48
CA LEU A 27 21.81 -14.92 -36.30
C LEU A 27 21.01 -15.02 -37.60
N ALA A 28 20.12 -14.06 -37.84
CA ALA A 28 19.73 -13.67 -39.18
C ALA A 28 19.99 -12.17 -39.34
N TYR A 29 21.12 -11.87 -39.99
CA TYR A 29 21.40 -10.58 -40.58
C TYR A 29 20.38 -10.37 -41.72
N SER A 30 19.50 -9.40 -41.59
CA SER A 30 18.79 -8.81 -42.74
C SER A 30 18.90 -7.31 -42.62
N ASN A 31 19.72 -6.75 -43.51
CA ASN A 31 19.94 -5.34 -43.70
C ASN A 31 18.79 -4.79 -44.55
N GLY A 32 17.78 -4.24 -43.91
CA GLY A 32 16.64 -3.56 -44.55
C GLY A 32 16.52 -2.15 -44.02
N LYS A 33 16.97 -1.17 -44.82
CA LYS A 33 16.71 0.26 -44.64
C LYS A 33 15.20 0.50 -44.44
N GLY A 34 14.82 1.32 -43.47
CA GLY A 34 13.50 1.96 -43.49
C GLY A 34 12.93 2.31 -42.11
N HIS A 35 13.25 3.53 -41.67
CA HIS A 35 12.42 4.44 -40.89
C HIS A 35 11.72 4.01 -39.58
N ASN A 36 11.94 4.88 -38.59
CA ASN A 36 11.14 5.11 -37.40
C ASN A 36 11.08 3.95 -36.41
N GLY A 37 12.22 3.72 -35.76
CA GLY A 37 12.21 3.19 -34.40
C GLY A 37 11.39 4.14 -33.52
N HIS A 38 10.12 3.79 -33.30
CA HIS A 38 9.44 4.22 -32.09
C HIS A 38 10.31 3.70 -30.94
N LYS A 39 11.11 4.59 -30.37
CA LYS A 39 11.64 4.40 -29.03
C LYS A 39 10.41 4.10 -28.19
N TYR A 40 10.28 2.86 -27.75
CA TYR A 40 9.57 2.58 -26.52
C TYR A 40 10.40 3.26 -25.45
N GLU A 41 10.24 4.58 -25.32
CA GLU A 41 10.63 5.30 -24.14
C GLU A 41 9.98 4.52 -23.00
N LYS A 42 10.82 3.89 -22.19
CA LYS A 42 10.41 3.41 -20.87
C LYS A 42 9.97 4.66 -20.11
N HIS A 43 8.73 5.10 -20.32
CA HIS A 43 8.02 5.97 -19.41
C HIS A 43 7.75 5.13 -18.15
N GLY A 44 8.80 4.93 -17.36
CA GLY A 44 8.62 4.67 -15.95
C GLY A 44 8.04 5.94 -15.37
N ASN A 45 6.71 6.06 -15.39
CA ASN A 45 5.97 7.15 -14.77
C ASN A 45 6.23 7.09 -13.26
N ARG A 46 7.37 7.65 -12.83
CA ARG A 46 7.55 8.07 -11.44
C ARG A 46 6.60 9.26 -11.26
N TYR A 47 5.38 8.98 -10.81
CA TYR A 47 4.51 10.03 -10.32
C TYR A 47 5.27 10.82 -9.27
N ASP A 48 5.34 12.13 -9.49
CA ASP A 48 5.89 13.04 -8.51
C ASP A 48 5.11 12.88 -7.20
N ARG A 49 5.78 13.04 -6.06
CA ARG A 49 5.16 12.88 -4.73
C ARG A 49 3.86 13.68 -4.62
N GLY A 50 3.83 14.87 -5.22
CA GLY A 50 2.63 15.72 -5.26
C GLY A 50 1.43 15.11 -6.00
N GLU A 51 1.65 14.34 -7.07
CA GLU A 51 0.54 13.68 -7.79
C GLU A 51 -0.05 12.53 -7.01
N ARG A 52 0.80 11.76 -6.33
CA ARG A 52 0.38 10.67 -5.44
C ARG A 52 -0.42 11.20 -4.25
N ASP A 53 0.04 12.30 -3.65
CA ASP A 53 -0.67 12.97 -2.56
C ASP A 53 -2.04 13.47 -3.03
N ARG A 54 -2.10 14.18 -4.15
CA ARG A 54 -3.36 14.65 -4.74
C ARG A 54 -4.32 13.48 -5.02
N PHE A 55 -3.80 12.37 -5.54
CA PHE A 55 -4.59 11.17 -5.78
C PHE A 55 -5.21 10.62 -4.49
N VAL A 56 -4.40 10.42 -3.45
CA VAL A 56 -4.87 9.88 -2.16
C VAL A 56 -5.85 10.82 -1.48
N LEU A 57 -5.55 12.12 -1.43
CA LEU A 57 -6.44 13.11 -0.82
C LEU A 57 -7.79 13.15 -1.51
N LYS A 58 -7.80 13.08 -2.85
CA LYS A 58 -9.02 13.08 -3.66
C LYS A 58 -9.83 11.80 -3.45
N HIS A 59 -9.21 10.63 -3.56
CA HIS A 59 -9.93 9.35 -3.52
C HIS A 59 -10.35 8.95 -2.11
N LEU A 60 -9.52 9.24 -1.11
CA LEU A 60 -9.90 9.04 0.29
C LEU A 60 -10.77 10.17 0.81
N ASN A 61 -10.86 11.32 0.12
CA ASN A 61 -11.54 12.52 0.59
C ASN A 61 -11.12 12.89 2.03
N VAL A 62 -9.81 13.01 2.25
CA VAL A 62 -9.21 13.39 3.54
C VAL A 62 -8.34 14.64 3.37
N SER A 63 -8.13 15.38 4.46
CA SER A 63 -7.27 16.56 4.43
C SER A 63 -5.79 16.20 4.40
N GLN A 64 -4.95 17.12 3.90
CA GLN A 64 -3.48 16.99 3.94
C GLN A 64 -2.98 16.68 5.36
N LYS A 65 -3.60 17.27 6.38
CA LYS A 65 -3.25 17.05 7.78
C LYS A 65 -3.39 15.58 8.20
N VAL A 66 -4.39 14.86 7.69
CA VAL A 66 -4.57 13.42 7.93
C VAL A 66 -3.45 12.64 7.26
N LEU A 67 -3.17 12.95 5.99
CA LEU A 67 -2.12 12.30 5.22
C LEU A 67 -0.75 12.49 5.86
N ASP A 68 -0.39 13.71 6.24
CA ASP A 68 0.87 14.03 6.92
C ASP A 68 0.97 13.36 8.29
N TYR A 69 -0.14 13.25 9.02
CA TYR A 69 -0.17 12.53 10.29
C TYR A 69 0.10 11.05 10.08
N ALA A 70 -0.61 10.39 9.15
CA ALA A 70 -0.43 8.98 8.87
C ALA A 70 1.03 8.68 8.46
N ARG A 71 1.57 9.49 7.56
CA ARG A 71 2.94 9.37 7.02
C ARG A 71 4.01 9.53 8.11
N ARG A 72 3.90 10.56 8.96
CA ARG A 72 4.80 10.75 10.12
C ARG A 72 4.77 9.60 11.12
N ASN A 73 3.69 8.82 11.14
CA ASN A 73 3.51 7.72 12.07
C ASN A 73 3.60 6.34 11.37
N LYS A 74 4.08 6.28 10.12
CA LYS A 74 4.19 5.05 9.32
C LYS A 74 2.89 4.23 9.29
N MET A 75 1.76 4.92 9.25
CA MET A 75 0.44 4.30 9.14
C MET A 75 0.11 4.04 7.69
N THR A 76 -0.62 2.98 7.39
CA THR A 76 -0.95 2.54 6.04
C THR A 76 -2.17 3.26 5.46
N MET A 77 -2.40 3.13 4.15
CA MET A 77 -3.59 3.70 3.51
C MET A 77 -4.86 3.08 4.11
N ARG A 78 -4.78 1.78 4.42
CA ARG A 78 -5.84 1.04 5.12
C ARG A 78 -6.17 1.65 6.48
N ASP A 79 -5.16 2.09 7.24
CA ASP A 79 -5.36 2.76 8.53
C ASP A 79 -6.15 4.07 8.37
N ILE A 80 -5.86 4.85 7.33
CA ILE A 80 -6.60 6.08 7.00
C ILE A 80 -8.04 5.75 6.63
N MET A 81 -8.26 4.73 5.80
CA MET A 81 -9.59 4.31 5.37
C MET A 81 -10.46 3.87 6.54
N ILE A 82 -9.90 3.05 7.43
CA ILE A 82 -10.60 2.58 8.64
C ILE A 82 -10.92 3.76 9.55
N ALA A 83 -9.95 4.64 9.78
CA ALA A 83 -10.14 5.82 10.63
C ALA A 83 -11.21 6.77 10.08
N LYS A 84 -11.21 6.99 8.76
CA LYS A 84 -12.22 7.79 8.08
C LYS A 84 -13.61 7.22 8.27
N ARG A 85 -13.77 5.91 8.05
CA ARG A 85 -15.06 5.24 8.17
C ARG A 85 -15.63 5.30 9.59
N ILE A 86 -14.79 5.14 10.63
CA ILE A 86 -15.20 5.32 12.03
C ILE A 86 -15.68 6.76 12.27
N ALA A 87 -14.92 7.75 11.77
CA ALA A 87 -15.25 9.17 11.93
C ALA A 87 -16.53 9.57 11.15
N GLU A 88 -16.76 9.01 9.96
CA GLU A 88 -17.99 9.27 9.18
C GLU A 88 -19.24 8.71 9.87
N LYS A 89 -19.10 7.61 10.61
CA LYS A 89 -20.20 6.95 11.33
C LYS A 89 -20.40 7.49 12.75
N SER A 90 -19.52 8.35 13.24
CA SER A 90 -19.62 8.91 14.59
C SER A 90 -19.33 10.41 14.62
N PRO A 91 -20.30 11.25 14.99
CA PRO A 91 -20.10 12.70 15.06
C PRO A 91 -19.16 13.12 16.21
N ARG A 92 -18.75 12.17 17.07
CA ARG A 92 -17.99 12.44 18.30
C ARG A 92 -16.48 12.28 18.14
N ILE A 93 -15.99 11.82 16.98
CA ILE A 93 -14.57 11.57 16.77
C ILE A 93 -14.12 11.91 15.35
N GLY A 94 -13.01 12.64 15.22
CA GLY A 94 -12.39 12.93 13.93
C GLY A 94 -11.41 11.85 13.48
N VAL A 95 -11.08 11.84 12.19
CA VAL A 95 -10.13 10.87 11.58
C VAL A 95 -8.80 10.84 12.32
N ILE A 96 -8.23 12.02 12.61
CA ILE A 96 -6.94 12.13 13.30
C ILE A 96 -7.02 11.55 14.71
N ASP A 97 -8.15 11.70 15.40
CA ASP A 97 -8.28 11.20 16.77
C ASP A 97 -8.41 9.67 16.80
N VAL A 98 -9.04 9.08 15.79
CA VAL A 98 -9.02 7.63 15.59
C VAL A 98 -7.59 7.14 15.36
N LEU A 99 -6.81 7.81 14.49
CA LEU A 99 -5.42 7.45 14.24
C LEU A 99 -4.54 7.61 15.49
N LYS A 100 -4.74 8.66 16.30
CA LYS A 100 -4.05 8.83 17.59
C LYS A 100 -4.38 7.70 18.55
N LEU A 101 -5.64 7.28 18.65
CA LEU A 101 -6.02 6.15 19.50
C LEU A 101 -5.40 4.84 19.01
N ARG A 102 -5.32 4.63 17.69
CA ARG A 102 -4.60 3.48 17.11
C ARG A 102 -3.13 3.50 17.50
N LYS A 103 -2.46 4.65 17.38
CA LYS A 103 -1.05 4.82 17.78
C LYS A 103 -0.82 4.49 19.26
N LYS A 104 -1.80 4.80 20.13
CA LYS A 104 -1.77 4.46 21.55
C LYS A 104 -1.99 2.96 21.85
N GLY A 105 -2.18 2.13 20.83
CA GLY A 105 -2.33 0.68 20.96
C GLY A 105 -3.77 0.17 20.95
N HIS A 106 -4.78 1.06 20.85
CA HIS A 106 -6.17 0.61 20.74
C HIS A 106 -6.40 -0.08 19.39
N THR A 107 -7.20 -1.15 19.39
CA THR A 107 -7.67 -1.76 18.14
C THR A 107 -8.77 -0.91 17.53
N TYR A 108 -8.91 -0.91 16.20
CA TYR A 108 -9.97 -0.15 15.55
C TYR A 108 -11.37 -0.60 15.96
N ARG A 109 -11.57 -1.90 16.19
CA ARG A 109 -12.83 -2.44 16.74
C ARG A 109 -13.13 -1.88 18.13
N SER A 110 -12.13 -1.78 19.01
CA SER A 110 -12.31 -1.17 20.33
C SER A 110 -12.68 0.32 20.24
N ILE A 111 -12.04 1.05 19.32
CA ILE A 111 -12.36 2.46 19.06
C ILE A 111 -13.80 2.59 18.53
N ALA A 112 -14.16 1.83 17.49
CA ALA A 112 -15.51 1.85 16.92
C ALA A 112 -16.59 1.55 17.98
N ASN A 113 -16.39 0.52 18.79
CA ASN A 113 -17.32 0.16 19.88
C ASN A 113 -17.47 1.30 20.89
N ARG A 114 -16.37 1.95 21.30
CA ARG A 114 -16.38 3.11 22.21
C ARG A 114 -17.24 4.26 21.66
N TYR A 115 -17.25 4.42 20.33
CA TYR A 115 -18.00 5.48 19.64
C TYR A 115 -19.31 4.99 19.02
N GLN A 116 -19.82 3.83 19.45
CA GLN A 116 -21.10 3.24 19.02
C GLN A 116 -21.21 3.02 17.50
N VAL A 117 -20.07 2.79 16.84
CA VAL A 117 -20.02 2.43 15.42
C VAL A 117 -20.07 0.92 15.29
N ARG A 118 -21.08 0.40 14.56
CA ARG A 118 -21.17 -1.02 14.24
C ARG A 118 -19.97 -1.46 13.39
N TRP A 119 -19.37 -2.58 13.76
CA TRP A 119 -18.20 -3.16 13.06
C TRP A 119 -18.59 -4.14 11.94
N ASP A 120 -19.88 -4.38 11.75
CA ASP A 120 -20.36 -5.35 10.77
C ASP A 120 -20.00 -4.89 9.35
N ASN A 121 -19.52 -5.83 8.52
CA ASN A 121 -19.11 -5.61 7.12
C ASN A 121 -17.95 -4.60 6.92
N PHE A 122 -17.23 -4.26 7.98
CA PHE A 122 -16.20 -3.23 7.92
C PHE A 122 -15.00 -3.65 7.06
N ASP A 123 -14.58 -4.91 7.16
CA ASP A 123 -13.48 -5.43 6.36
C ASP A 123 -13.86 -5.49 4.87
N ASP A 124 -15.09 -5.89 4.54
CA ASP A 124 -15.60 -5.92 3.17
C ASP A 124 -15.70 -4.52 2.56
N ASP A 125 -16.22 -3.55 3.31
CA ASP A 125 -16.29 -2.14 2.89
C ASP A 125 -14.90 -1.55 2.62
N VAL A 126 -13.94 -1.82 3.51
CA VAL A 126 -12.55 -1.35 3.37
C VAL A 126 -11.87 -2.04 2.19
N ASN A 127 -12.06 -3.35 2.01
CA ASN A 127 -11.48 -4.09 0.89
C ASN A 127 -12.05 -3.64 -0.45
N ASN A 128 -13.38 -3.45 -0.54
CA ASN A 128 -14.03 -2.93 -1.74
C ASN A 128 -13.55 -1.52 -2.09
N SER A 129 -13.45 -0.65 -1.08
CA SER A 129 -12.92 0.71 -1.28
C SER A 129 -11.46 0.68 -1.73
N HIS A 130 -10.65 -0.22 -1.16
CA HIS A 130 -9.24 -0.37 -1.52
C HIS A 130 -9.10 -0.84 -2.97
N ASN A 131 -9.85 -1.88 -3.35
CA ASN A 131 -9.86 -2.41 -4.72
C ASN A 131 -10.30 -1.35 -5.73
N ASN A 132 -11.25 -0.49 -5.38
CA ASN A 132 -11.66 0.62 -6.25
C ASN A 132 -10.54 1.66 -6.42
N ILE A 133 -9.87 2.04 -5.33
CA ILE A 133 -8.74 2.97 -5.37
C ILE A 133 -7.59 2.39 -6.19
N VAL A 134 -7.26 1.11 -6.01
CA VAL A 134 -6.23 0.41 -6.79
C VAL A 134 -6.61 0.38 -8.28
N ARG A 135 -7.86 0.07 -8.61
CA ARG A 135 -8.34 0.08 -10.01
C ARG A 135 -8.21 1.47 -10.64
N ASP A 136 -8.58 2.51 -9.92
CA ASP A 136 -8.50 3.89 -10.42
C ASP A 136 -7.05 4.38 -10.52
N ALA A 137 -6.18 3.95 -9.62
CA ALA A 137 -4.74 4.19 -9.70
C ALA A 137 -4.13 3.56 -10.96
N ILE A 138 -4.49 2.31 -11.27
CA ILE A 138 -4.03 1.63 -12.49
C ILE A 138 -4.48 2.40 -13.74
N LYS A 139 -5.74 2.85 -13.80
CA LYS A 139 -6.28 3.60 -14.96
C LYS A 139 -5.48 4.87 -15.26
N ILE A 140 -5.02 5.56 -14.22
CA ILE A 140 -4.23 6.78 -14.40
C ILE A 140 -2.74 6.50 -14.59
N GLY A 141 -2.31 5.22 -14.59
CA GLY A 141 -0.93 4.78 -14.76
C GLY A 141 -0.11 4.68 -13.46
N LEU A 142 -0.72 4.90 -12.29
CA LEU A 142 -0.03 4.85 -11.01
C LEU A 142 0.37 3.41 -10.67
N VAL A 143 1.67 3.18 -10.45
CA VAL A 143 2.19 1.86 -10.06
C VAL A 143 1.63 1.48 -8.68
N ILE A 144 1.04 0.29 -8.56
CA ILE A 144 0.42 -0.22 -7.33
C ILE A 144 1.39 -0.18 -6.13
N TRP A 145 2.67 -0.46 -6.37
CA TRP A 145 3.73 -0.36 -5.35
C TRP A 145 3.84 1.04 -4.73
N ALA A 146 3.53 2.09 -5.50
CA ALA A 146 3.52 3.46 -5.01
C ALA A 146 2.34 3.78 -4.08
N LEU A 147 1.25 2.99 -4.09
CA LEU A 147 0.13 3.11 -3.15
C LEU A 147 0.44 2.47 -1.80
N ASP A 148 1.18 1.36 -1.79
CA ASP A 148 1.66 0.72 -0.56
C ASP A 148 2.84 1.50 0.04
N GLU A 149 3.73 2.04 -0.80
CA GLU A 149 4.83 2.92 -0.37
C GLU A 149 4.39 4.36 -0.02
N LEU A 150 3.15 4.76 -0.32
CA LEU A 150 2.70 6.16 -0.19
C LEU A 150 2.78 6.71 1.26
N LEU A 151 3.06 5.83 2.22
CA LEU A 151 3.18 6.12 3.64
C LEU A 151 4.45 5.58 4.31
N ASN A 152 5.36 4.95 3.56
CA ASN A 152 6.70 4.58 4.04
C ASN A 152 7.76 5.64 3.68
#